data_AF-A0A9F3QVG6-F1
#
_entry.id   AF-A0A9F3QVG6-F1
#
_cell.length_a   1.000
_cell.length_b   1.000
_cell.length_c   1.000
_cell.angle_alpha   90.00
_cell.angle_beta   90.00
_cell.angle_gamma   90.00
#
_symmetry.space_group_name_H-M   'P 1'
#
loop_
_entity.id
_entity.type
_entity.pdbx_description
1 polymer ?
#
loop_
_entity_poly.entity_id
_entity_poly.type
_entity_poly.pdbx_seq_one_letter_code
_entity_poly.pdbx_strand_id
1 'polypeptide(L)'
;MFAPEGSLVFHEKAWNAYPYCRTVVTNEYMKDDFFIKIETWHKPDLGTSDNVHGLDPNTWKNVEVVHIDIADRNQVEPGDYKAEEDPALFQSVKTKRGPLGTDWKKELAAAEDCPKMCAYKLVTIKFKWWGLQNKIENFIQKQEKRIFTNFHRQLFCWIDRWIDLTMEDIRRMEDETQRELEALRNQGEVRGTSAANDE
;
A
#
# COMPACT_ATOMS: atom_id res chain seq x y z
N MET A 1 13.02 -7.25 25.45
CA MET A 1 11.96 -6.63 24.62
C MET A 1 10.81 -6.29 25.57
N PHE A 2 10.51 -5.00 25.75
CA PHE A 2 9.63 -4.46 26.82
C PHE A 2 8.26 -4.03 26.26
N ALA A 3 7.57 -4.92 25.55
CA ALA A 3 6.22 -4.67 25.06
C ALA A 3 5.22 -5.44 25.93
N PRO A 4 4.22 -4.78 26.56
CA PRO A 4 3.15 -5.47 27.28
C PRO A 4 2.45 -6.49 26.39
N GLU A 5 1.94 -7.57 26.99
CA GLU A 5 1.17 -8.57 26.27
C GLU A 5 -0.02 -7.91 25.53
N GLY A 6 -0.22 -8.27 24.26
CA GLY A 6 -1.26 -7.68 23.40
C GLY A 6 -0.92 -6.31 22.80
N SER A 7 0.18 -5.65 23.19
CA SER A 7 0.51 -4.31 22.68
C SER A 7 1.00 -4.28 21.22
N LEU A 8 1.25 -5.46 20.62
CA LEU A 8 1.74 -5.62 19.25
C LEU A 8 0.75 -6.36 18.34
N VAL A 9 -0.47 -6.63 18.82
CA VAL A 9 -1.54 -7.19 18.00
C VAL A 9 -2.40 -6.04 17.49
N PHE A 10 -2.54 -5.95 16.17
CA PHE A 10 -3.30 -4.91 15.51
C PHE A 10 -4.50 -5.52 14.78
N HIS A 11 -5.65 -4.86 14.88
CA HIS A 11 -6.89 -5.28 14.24
C HIS A 11 -7.21 -4.35 13.09
N GLU A 12 -7.17 -4.88 11.87
CA GLU A 12 -7.62 -4.20 10.67
C GLU A 12 -9.09 -4.50 10.40
N LYS A 13 -9.88 -3.46 10.11
CA LYS A 13 -11.23 -3.56 9.55
C LYS A 13 -11.29 -2.73 8.29
N ALA A 14 -11.71 -3.34 7.19
CA ALA A 14 -11.82 -2.68 5.90
C ALA A 14 -13.26 -2.74 5.36
N TRP A 15 -13.73 -1.61 4.85
CA TRP A 15 -14.95 -1.48 4.07
C TRP A 15 -14.55 -1.15 2.63
N ASN A 16 -14.47 -2.19 1.80
CA ASN A 16 -14.13 -2.08 0.39
C ASN A 16 -15.41 -1.89 -0.44
N ALA A 17 -15.69 -0.66 -0.84
CA ALA A 17 -16.81 -0.27 -1.69
C ALA A 17 -16.27 0.37 -2.97
N TYR A 18 -15.40 -0.36 -3.67
CA TYR A 18 -14.70 0.11 -4.86
C TYR A 18 -15.61 0.95 -5.78
N PRO A 19 -15.19 2.17 -6.18
CA PRO A 19 -13.82 2.69 -6.17
C PRO A 19 -13.35 3.35 -4.87
N TYR A 20 -14.19 3.42 -3.82
CA TYR A 20 -13.80 3.94 -2.52
C TYR A 20 -13.54 2.82 -1.50
N CYS A 21 -12.46 2.92 -0.75
CA CYS A 21 -12.16 1.99 0.35
C CYS A 21 -11.83 2.76 1.62
N ARG A 22 -12.27 2.25 2.77
CA ARG A 22 -11.85 2.73 4.08
C ARG A 22 -11.33 1.57 4.91
N THR A 23 -10.10 1.68 5.37
CA THR A 23 -9.46 0.72 6.28
C THR A 23 -9.11 1.42 7.59
N VAL A 24 -9.39 0.76 8.71
CA VAL A 24 -9.09 1.25 10.06
C VAL A 24 -8.34 0.15 10.82
N VAL A 25 -7.13 0.46 11.25
CA VAL A 25 -6.29 -0.38 12.09
C VAL A 25 -6.30 0.17 13.52
N THR A 26 -6.53 -0.70 14.49
CA THR A 26 -6.61 -0.36 15.92
C THR A 26 -5.79 -1.34 16.76
N ASN A 27 -5.53 -0.99 18.01
CA ASN A 27 -4.82 -1.85 18.97
C ASN A 27 -5.57 -1.83 20.30
N GLU A 28 -5.87 -3.02 20.85
CA GLU A 28 -6.69 -3.13 22.05
C GLU A 28 -6.02 -2.52 23.29
N TYR A 29 -4.70 -2.65 23.41
CA TYR A 29 -3.93 -2.10 24.54
C TYR A 29 -3.94 -0.57 24.54
N MET A 30 -3.74 0.06 23.39
CA MET A 30 -3.70 1.52 23.24
C MET A 30 -5.08 2.17 23.15
N LYS A 31 -6.15 1.40 22.91
CA LYS A 31 -7.54 1.90 22.81
C LYS A 31 -7.61 3.09 21.83
N ASP A 32 -8.20 4.20 22.26
CA ASP A 32 -8.39 5.42 21.45
C ASP A 32 -7.08 6.18 21.21
N ASP A 33 -5.99 5.84 21.90
CA ASP A 33 -4.70 6.50 21.72
C ASP A 33 -3.94 6.02 20.48
N PHE A 34 -4.43 4.99 19.78
CA PHE A 34 -3.86 4.53 18.51
C PHE A 34 -4.91 4.29 17.44
N PHE A 35 -4.67 4.81 16.23
CA PHE A 35 -5.26 4.26 15.02
C PHE A 35 -4.38 4.55 13.79
N ILE A 36 -4.52 3.71 12.77
CA ILE A 36 -4.14 4.03 11.39
C ILE A 36 -5.42 3.96 10.56
N LYS A 37 -5.70 5.00 9.79
CA LYS A 37 -6.85 5.05 8.90
C LYS A 37 -6.37 5.33 7.49
N ILE A 38 -6.72 4.46 6.56
CA ILE A 38 -6.39 4.58 5.14
C ILE A 38 -7.69 4.73 4.38
N GLU A 39 -7.90 5.91 3.78
CA GLU A 39 -9.05 6.18 2.92
C GLU A 39 -8.54 6.29 1.49
N THR A 40 -9.11 5.50 0.57
CA THR A 40 -8.61 5.41 -0.80
C THR A 40 -9.70 5.74 -1.79
N TRP A 41 -9.42 6.66 -2.71
CA TRP A 41 -10.17 6.82 -3.95
C TRP A 41 -9.35 6.28 -5.12
N HIS A 42 -9.95 5.39 -5.91
CA HIS A 42 -9.41 4.99 -7.21
C HIS A 42 -10.09 5.84 -8.29
N LYS A 43 -9.32 6.68 -9.00
CA LYS A 43 -9.86 7.59 -10.02
C LYS A 43 -9.21 7.30 -11.38
N PRO A 44 -9.95 7.42 -12.49
CA PRO A 44 -9.40 7.24 -13.84
C PRO A 44 -8.66 8.51 -14.32
N ASP A 45 -7.67 8.96 -13.55
CA ASP A 45 -6.82 10.11 -13.86
C ASP A 45 -5.33 9.78 -13.60
N LEU A 46 -4.46 10.78 -13.72
CA LEU A 46 -3.01 10.64 -13.55
C LEU A 46 -2.49 11.25 -12.24
N GLY A 47 -3.33 11.34 -11.20
CA GLY A 47 -2.90 11.94 -9.93
C GLY A 47 -3.03 13.46 -9.90
N THR A 48 -3.81 14.05 -10.82
CA THR A 48 -3.93 15.51 -10.99
C THR A 48 -5.07 16.14 -10.18
N SER A 49 -5.92 15.33 -9.54
CA SER A 49 -7.06 15.82 -8.77
C SER A 49 -6.62 16.21 -7.36
N ASP A 50 -6.87 17.46 -6.97
CA ASP A 50 -6.54 17.96 -5.64
C ASP A 50 -7.64 17.63 -4.61
N ASN A 51 -7.25 17.34 -3.36
CA ASN A 51 -8.17 17.10 -2.23
C ASN A 51 -9.40 16.21 -2.56
N VAL A 52 -9.20 15.08 -3.24
CA VAL A 52 -10.29 14.18 -3.67
C VAL A 52 -11.15 13.63 -2.53
N HIS A 53 -10.66 13.70 -1.29
CA HIS A 53 -11.35 13.27 -0.07
C HIS A 53 -12.25 14.35 0.52
N GLY A 54 -12.24 15.57 -0.02
CA GLY A 54 -13.11 16.66 0.43
C GLY A 54 -12.82 17.13 1.85
N LEU A 55 -11.55 17.12 2.26
CA LEU A 55 -11.13 17.64 3.57
C LEU A 55 -11.36 19.15 3.63
N ASP A 56 -11.66 19.67 4.81
CA ASP A 56 -11.78 21.12 4.99
C ASP A 56 -10.42 21.82 4.76
N PRO A 57 -10.40 23.11 4.38
CA PRO A 57 -9.15 23.81 4.05
C PRO A 57 -8.10 23.84 5.16
N ASN A 58 -8.51 23.82 6.43
CA ASN A 58 -7.57 23.87 7.55
C ASN A 58 -6.91 22.51 7.80
N THR A 59 -7.61 21.41 7.51
CA THR A 59 -7.00 20.08 7.52
C THR A 59 -6.13 19.87 6.29
N TRP A 60 -6.65 20.20 5.09
CA TRP A 60 -5.96 19.97 3.81
C TRP A 60 -4.58 20.63 3.74
N LYS A 61 -4.44 21.87 4.22
CA LYS A 61 -3.16 22.60 4.20
C LYS A 61 -2.02 21.90 4.98
N ASN A 62 -2.35 20.97 5.87
CA ASN A 62 -1.38 20.21 6.67
C ASN A 62 -1.13 18.80 6.10
N VAL A 63 -1.78 18.43 5.00
CA VAL A 63 -1.58 17.15 4.33
C VAL A 63 -0.36 17.25 3.40
N GLU A 64 0.61 16.36 3.58
CA GLU A 64 1.72 16.20 2.65
C GLU A 64 1.30 15.28 1.49
N VAL A 65 1.47 15.75 0.26
CA VAL A 65 1.22 14.94 -0.95
C VAL A 65 2.51 14.25 -1.38
N VAL A 66 2.56 12.94 -1.19
CA VAL A 66 3.70 12.10 -1.59
C VAL A 66 3.34 11.29 -2.83
N HIS A 67 4.15 11.40 -3.87
CA HIS A 67 3.99 10.62 -5.10
C HIS A 67 4.85 9.35 -5.02
N ILE A 68 4.23 8.20 -5.27
CA ILE A 68 4.93 6.92 -5.43
C ILE A 68 5.07 6.63 -6.91
N ASP A 69 6.30 6.45 -7.37
CA ASP A 69 6.63 6.04 -8.73
C ASP A 69 7.11 4.60 -8.74
N ILE A 70 6.28 3.68 -9.21
CA ILE A 70 6.58 2.24 -9.18
C ILE A 70 7.78 1.85 -10.07
N ALA A 71 8.18 2.70 -11.02
CA ALA A 71 9.35 2.47 -11.88
C ALA A 71 10.65 3.06 -11.29
N ASP A 72 10.56 3.95 -10.29
CA ASP A 72 11.71 4.62 -9.72
C ASP A 72 12.44 3.74 -8.71
N ARG A 73 13.60 3.21 -9.10
CA ARG A 73 14.45 2.37 -8.25
C ARG A 73 14.87 3.07 -6.95
N ASN A 74 14.96 4.39 -6.92
CA ASN A 74 15.39 5.13 -5.73
C ASN A 74 14.33 5.16 -4.62
N GLN A 75 13.08 4.79 -4.92
CA GLN A 75 12.00 4.71 -3.94
C GLN A 75 11.89 3.34 -3.25
N VAL A 76 12.76 2.40 -3.61
CA VAL A 76 12.77 1.02 -3.09
C VAL A 76 13.98 0.82 -2.20
N GLU A 77 13.74 0.38 -0.97
CA GLU A 77 14.83 0.06 -0.03
C GLU A 77 15.72 -1.07 -0.58
N PRO A 78 17.06 -1.01 -0.40
CA PRO A 78 17.96 -2.04 -0.91
C PRO A 78 17.57 -3.47 -0.51
N GLY A 79 17.11 -3.66 0.74
CA GLY A 79 16.68 -4.96 1.26
C GLY A 79 15.34 -5.48 0.74
N ASP A 80 14.54 -4.63 0.09
CA ASP A 80 13.26 -5.04 -0.52
C ASP A 80 13.40 -5.34 -2.01
N TYR A 81 14.49 -4.92 -2.63
CA TYR A 81 14.60 -5.00 -4.08
C TYR A 81 14.71 -6.44 -4.57
N LYS A 82 13.84 -6.78 -5.52
CA LYS A 82 13.87 -8.02 -6.28
C LYS A 82 13.68 -7.70 -7.76
N ALA A 83 14.53 -8.26 -8.62
CA ALA A 83 14.50 -7.96 -10.05
C ALA A 83 13.20 -8.43 -10.72
N GLU A 84 12.64 -9.55 -10.25
CA GLU A 84 11.37 -10.12 -10.71
C GLU A 84 10.13 -9.30 -10.28
N GLU A 85 10.29 -8.39 -9.32
CA GLU A 85 9.26 -7.45 -8.86
C GLU A 85 9.60 -6.01 -9.31
N ASP A 86 10.37 -5.86 -10.41
CA ASP A 86 10.76 -4.57 -10.96
C ASP A 86 10.00 -4.17 -12.24
N PRO A 87 9.05 -3.22 -12.17
CA PRO A 87 8.31 -2.75 -13.33
C PRO A 87 9.20 -2.16 -14.44
N ALA A 88 10.40 -1.68 -14.10
CA ALA A 88 11.36 -1.17 -15.08
C ALA A 88 12.05 -2.29 -15.89
N LEU A 89 11.93 -3.55 -15.45
CA LEU A 89 12.48 -4.73 -16.12
C LEU A 89 11.39 -5.67 -16.64
N PHE A 90 10.18 -5.59 -16.08
CA PHE A 90 9.07 -6.48 -16.41
C PHE A 90 8.26 -6.01 -17.62
N GLN A 91 7.96 -6.95 -18.53
CA GLN A 91 6.96 -6.77 -19.59
C GLN A 91 5.94 -7.90 -19.54
N SER A 92 4.66 -7.52 -19.50
CA SER A 92 3.54 -8.46 -19.52
C SER A 92 3.47 -9.21 -20.85
N VAL A 93 3.39 -10.54 -20.80
CA VAL A 93 3.19 -11.36 -21.99
C VAL A 93 1.78 -11.21 -22.54
N LYS A 94 0.77 -11.07 -21.67
CA LYS A 94 -0.65 -11.01 -22.05
C LYS A 94 -1.06 -9.63 -22.56
N THR A 95 -0.58 -8.56 -21.94
CA THR A 95 -1.03 -7.18 -22.23
C THR A 95 0.01 -6.32 -22.95
N LYS A 96 1.26 -6.80 -23.05
CA LYS A 96 2.42 -6.07 -23.60
C LYS A 96 2.79 -4.78 -22.87
N ARG A 97 2.16 -4.47 -21.74
CA ARG A 97 2.51 -3.33 -20.88
C ARG A 97 3.86 -3.57 -20.22
N GLY A 98 4.62 -2.48 -20.05
CA GLY A 98 5.99 -2.51 -19.55
C GLY A 98 7.01 -2.86 -20.65
N PRO A 99 8.31 -2.75 -20.37
CA PRO A 99 8.88 -2.20 -19.13
C PRO A 99 8.59 -0.71 -18.97
N LEU A 100 8.48 -0.26 -17.72
CA LEU A 100 8.24 1.15 -17.39
C LEU A 100 9.57 1.91 -17.34
N GLY A 101 9.90 2.63 -18.43
CA GLY A 101 11.07 3.50 -18.49
C GLY A 101 10.92 4.79 -17.68
N THR A 102 11.94 5.65 -17.66
CA THR A 102 11.93 6.90 -16.87
C THR A 102 10.83 7.89 -17.25
N ASP A 103 10.38 7.87 -18.51
CA ASP A 103 9.35 8.76 -19.04
C ASP A 103 7.96 8.08 -19.14
N TRP A 104 7.77 6.89 -18.54
CA TRP A 104 6.54 6.09 -18.68
C TRP A 104 5.26 6.87 -18.36
N LYS A 105 5.30 7.80 -17.40
CA LYS A 105 4.15 8.66 -17.06
C LYS A 105 3.77 9.62 -18.19
N LYS A 106 4.76 10.20 -18.89
CA LYS A 106 4.52 11.09 -20.03
C LYS A 106 3.99 10.29 -21.22
N GLU A 107 4.57 9.11 -21.46
CA GLU A 107 4.12 8.18 -22.51
C GLU A 107 2.68 7.72 -22.25
N LEU A 108 2.34 7.37 -21.00
CA LEU A 108 0.98 7.01 -20.60
C LEU A 108 -0.01 8.18 -20.74
N ALA A 109 0.43 9.40 -20.48
CA ALA A 109 -0.40 10.58 -20.67
C ALA A 109 -0.75 10.80 -22.16
N ALA A 110 0.23 10.57 -23.05
CA ALA A 110 0.08 10.70 -24.49
C ALA A 110 -0.67 9.52 -25.14
N ALA A 111 -0.68 8.35 -24.52
CA ALA A 111 -1.40 7.18 -25.02
C ALA A 111 -2.91 7.29 -24.76
N GLU A 112 -3.71 7.26 -25.84
CA GLU A 112 -5.18 7.27 -25.76
C GLU A 112 -5.74 5.89 -25.38
N ASP A 113 -5.17 4.80 -25.94
CA ASP A 113 -5.69 3.44 -25.77
C ASP A 113 -5.14 2.70 -24.53
N CYS A 114 -4.21 3.32 -23.79
CA CYS A 114 -3.63 2.70 -22.59
C CYS A 114 -4.43 3.09 -21.34
N PRO A 115 -5.03 2.14 -20.61
CA PRO A 115 -5.82 2.46 -19.43
C PRO A 115 -4.93 3.02 -18.32
N LYS A 116 -5.46 4.02 -17.62
CA LYS A 116 -4.76 4.78 -16.58
C LYS A 116 -5.68 5.03 -15.40
N MET A 117 -5.08 5.02 -14.22
CA MET A 117 -5.77 5.33 -12.96
C MET A 117 -4.75 5.82 -11.92
N CYS A 118 -5.26 6.49 -10.89
CA CYS A 118 -4.49 6.87 -9.72
C CYS A 118 -5.24 6.45 -8.45
N ALA A 119 -4.50 5.91 -7.47
CA ALA A 119 -5.02 5.59 -6.16
C ALA A 119 -4.61 6.67 -5.15
N TYR A 120 -5.56 7.49 -4.73
CA TYR A 120 -5.35 8.56 -3.75
C TYR A 120 -5.55 8.01 -2.34
N LYS A 121 -4.47 7.51 -1.73
CA LYS A 121 -4.46 6.91 -0.40
C LYS A 121 -4.18 7.99 0.66
N LEU A 122 -5.22 8.47 1.34
CA LEU A 122 -5.11 9.36 2.47
C LEU A 122 -4.85 8.54 3.74
N VAL A 123 -3.63 8.66 4.28
CA VAL A 123 -3.21 7.95 5.50
C VAL A 123 -3.27 8.92 6.68
N THR A 124 -4.13 8.62 7.65
CA THR A 124 -4.23 9.35 8.94
C THR A 124 -3.74 8.45 10.05
N ILE A 125 -2.78 8.90 10.84
CA ILE A 125 -2.23 8.15 11.97
C ILE A 125 -2.45 8.96 13.24
N LYS A 126 -2.82 8.26 14.31
CA LYS A 126 -2.80 8.78 15.66
C LYS A 126 -1.99 7.81 16.50
N PHE A 127 -1.00 8.31 17.22
CA PHE A 127 -0.30 7.57 18.26
C PHE A 127 -0.01 8.50 19.44
N LYS A 128 -0.89 8.48 20.43
CA LYS A 128 -0.79 9.36 21.60
C LYS A 128 -0.05 8.65 22.73
N TRP A 129 1.27 8.75 22.70
CA TRP A 129 2.13 8.28 23.80
C TRP A 129 3.14 9.36 24.17
N TRP A 130 3.20 9.69 25.46
CA TRP A 130 4.08 10.74 25.96
C TRP A 130 5.55 10.48 25.61
N GLY A 131 6.18 11.44 24.91
CA GLY A 131 7.58 11.37 24.49
C GLY A 131 7.85 10.55 23.22
N LEU A 132 6.85 9.85 22.65
CA LEU A 132 7.04 8.97 21.49
C LEU A 132 6.15 9.31 20.28
N GLN A 133 5.13 10.16 20.44
CA GLN A 133 4.14 10.50 19.40
C GLN A 133 4.75 10.76 18.02
N ASN A 134 5.45 11.87 17.84
CA ASN A 134 5.95 12.28 16.53
C ASN A 134 6.90 11.25 15.90
N LYS A 135 7.72 10.58 16.72
CA LYS A 135 8.67 9.57 16.24
C LYS A 135 7.94 8.37 15.64
N ILE A 136 6.93 7.86 16.35
CA ILE A 136 6.17 6.68 15.92
C ILE A 136 5.22 7.01 14.77
N GLU A 137 4.54 8.17 14.79
CA GLU A 137 3.68 8.60 13.68
C GLU A 137 4.49 8.72 12.38
N ASN A 138 5.67 9.35 12.42
CA ASN A 138 6.56 9.44 11.25
C ASN A 138 7.11 8.08 10.81
N PHE A 139 7.45 7.20 11.76
CA PHE A 139 7.89 5.85 11.44
C PHE A 139 6.80 5.06 10.70
N ILE A 140 5.56 5.11 11.18
CA ILE A 140 4.42 4.44 10.54
C ILE A 140 4.18 5.02 9.14
N GLN A 141 4.21 6.35 8.95
CA GLN A 141 4.08 6.95 7.60
C GLN A 141 5.14 6.40 6.62
N LYS A 142 6.39 6.27 7.07
CA LYS A 142 7.47 5.70 6.25
C LYS A 142 7.21 4.24 5.89
N GLN A 143 6.73 3.43 6.84
CA GLN A 143 6.39 2.04 6.58
C GLN A 143 5.19 1.90 5.63
N GLU A 144 4.14 2.71 5.79
CA GLU A 144 3.00 2.72 4.86
C GLU A 144 3.44 3.09 3.44
N LYS A 145 4.29 4.11 3.29
CA LYS A 145 4.90 4.44 1.99
C LYS A 145 5.68 3.25 1.41
N ARG A 146 6.53 2.59 2.21
CA ARG A 146 7.31 1.42 1.80
C ARG A 146 6.41 0.26 1.36
N ILE A 147 5.36 -0.03 2.12
CA ILE A 147 4.34 -1.05 1.80
C ILE A 147 3.66 -0.71 0.48
N PHE A 148 3.18 0.52 0.29
CA PHE A 148 2.54 0.92 -0.95
C PHE A 148 3.47 0.84 -2.15
N THR A 149 4.74 1.27 -2.02
CA THR A 149 5.72 1.16 -3.10
C THR A 149 5.90 -0.29 -3.53
N ASN A 150 6.18 -1.19 -2.58
CA ASN A 150 6.46 -2.59 -2.87
C ASN A 150 5.21 -3.32 -3.40
N PHE A 151 4.06 -3.08 -2.78
CA PHE A 151 2.79 -3.69 -3.19
C PHE A 151 2.42 -3.34 -4.62
N HIS A 152 2.48 -2.06 -5.03
CA HIS A 152 2.06 -1.67 -6.38
C HIS A 152 3.09 -2.10 -7.45
N ARG A 153 4.37 -2.22 -7.10
CA ARG A 153 5.39 -2.84 -7.96
C ARG A 153 5.06 -4.31 -8.24
N GLN A 154 4.81 -5.08 -7.18
CA GLN A 154 4.39 -6.49 -7.28
C GLN A 154 3.08 -6.63 -8.08
N LEU A 155 2.08 -5.80 -7.78
CA LEU A 155 0.79 -5.80 -8.48
C LEU A 155 0.97 -5.65 -10.00
N PHE A 156 1.84 -4.73 -10.43
CA PHE A 156 2.14 -4.55 -11.86
C PHE A 156 2.88 -5.76 -12.44
N CYS A 157 3.95 -6.24 -11.79
CA CYS A 157 4.73 -7.38 -12.27
C CYS A 157 3.96 -8.71 -12.25
N TRP A 158 2.87 -8.79 -11.48
CA TRP A 158 1.99 -9.95 -11.44
C TRP A 158 0.77 -9.84 -12.34
N ILE A 159 0.67 -8.81 -13.20
CA ILE A 159 -0.49 -8.59 -14.08
C ILE A 159 -0.88 -9.85 -14.87
N ASP A 160 0.08 -10.60 -15.39
CA ASP A 160 -0.21 -11.82 -16.15
C ASP A 160 -0.88 -12.92 -15.31
N ARG A 161 -0.74 -12.87 -13.97
CA ARG A 161 -1.33 -13.83 -13.03
C ARG A 161 -2.77 -13.49 -12.68
N TRP A 162 -3.15 -12.21 -12.71
CA TRP A 162 -4.47 -11.77 -12.21
C TRP A 162 -5.37 -11.12 -13.26
N ILE A 163 -4.85 -10.68 -14.41
CA ILE A 163 -5.61 -9.89 -15.40
C ILE A 163 -6.85 -10.61 -15.97
N ASP A 164 -6.83 -11.94 -16.02
CA ASP A 164 -7.94 -12.76 -16.54
C ASP A 164 -8.83 -13.33 -15.42
N LEU A 165 -8.54 -13.01 -14.15
CA LEU A 165 -9.35 -13.51 -13.03
C LEU A 165 -10.68 -12.75 -12.96
N THR A 166 -11.75 -13.50 -12.74
CA THR A 166 -13.06 -12.92 -12.43
C THR A 166 -13.15 -12.62 -10.93
N MET A 167 -14.10 -11.77 -10.53
CA MET A 167 -14.36 -11.53 -9.10
C MET A 167 -14.80 -12.80 -8.34
N GLU A 168 -15.37 -13.79 -9.03
CA GLU A 168 -15.68 -15.10 -8.44
C GLU A 168 -14.40 -15.89 -8.13
N ASP A 169 -13.42 -15.87 -9.04
CA ASP A 169 -12.12 -16.49 -8.81
C ASP A 169 -11.40 -15.85 -7.62
N ILE A 170 -11.46 -14.51 -7.51
CA ILE A 170 -10.87 -13.78 -6.38
C ILE A 170 -11.49 -14.24 -5.05
N ARG A 171 -12.82 -14.36 -4.97
CA ARG A 171 -13.49 -14.82 -3.73
C ARG A 171 -13.08 -16.24 -3.34
N ARG A 172 -12.96 -17.14 -4.33
CA ARG A 172 -12.47 -18.51 -4.09
C ARG A 172 -11.03 -18.49 -3.55
N MET A 173 -10.16 -17.67 -4.15
CA MET A 173 -8.78 -17.50 -3.71
C MET A 173 -8.68 -16.87 -2.31
N GLU A 174 -9.56 -15.94 -1.94
CA GLU A 174 -9.63 -15.36 -0.60
C GLU A 174 -9.94 -16.44 0.45
N ASP A 175 -10.92 -17.31 0.19
CA ASP A 175 -11.27 -18.43 1.08
C ASP A 175 -10.12 -19.43 1.26
N GLU A 176 -9.40 -19.75 0.17
CA GLU A 176 -8.22 -20.63 0.21
C GLU A 176 -7.07 -19.98 0.98
N THR A 177 -6.77 -18.71 0.67
CA THR A 177 -5.70 -17.93 1.30
C THR A 177 -5.95 -17.77 2.80
N GLN A 178 -7.19 -17.57 3.23
CA GLN A 178 -7.54 -17.48 4.65
C GLN A 178 -7.11 -18.75 5.41
N ARG A 179 -7.40 -19.93 4.86
CA ARG A 179 -7.04 -21.22 5.48
C ARG A 179 -5.53 -21.43 5.50
N GLU A 180 -4.85 -21.11 4.41
CA GLU A 180 -3.38 -21.22 4.33
C GLU A 180 -2.67 -20.29 5.32
N LEU A 181 -3.11 -19.03 5.42
CA LEU A 181 -2.54 -18.07 6.36
C LEU A 181 -2.75 -18.50 7.82
N GLU A 182 -3.91 -19.07 8.16
CA GLU A 182 -4.16 -19.60 9.50
C GLU A 182 -3.23 -20.78 9.82
N ALA A 183 -3.03 -21.71 8.88
CA ALA A 183 -2.10 -22.82 9.04
C ALA A 183 -0.66 -22.34 9.21
N LEU A 184 -0.20 -21.41 8.36
CA LEU A 184 1.15 -20.86 8.39
C LEU A 184 1.40 -20.02 9.65
N ARG A 185 0.41 -19.29 10.15
CA ARG A 185 0.54 -18.56 11.43
C ARG A 185 0.77 -19.52 12.60
N ASN A 186 0.16 -20.70 12.57
CA ASN A 186 0.23 -21.68 13.65
C ASN A 186 1.45 -22.61 13.56
N GLN A 187 1.96 -22.88 12.35
CA GLN A 187 2.97 -23.93 12.10
C GLN A 187 4.19 -23.47 11.29
N GLY A 188 4.16 -22.29 10.69
CA GLY A 188 5.21 -21.78 9.81
C GLY A 188 6.35 -21.07 10.54
N GLU A 189 7.41 -20.77 9.80
CA GLU A 189 8.53 -19.96 10.27
C GLU A 189 8.31 -18.47 9.97
N VAL A 190 8.94 -17.60 10.77
CA VAL A 190 8.92 -16.15 10.56
C VAL A 190 9.59 -15.81 9.22
N ARG A 191 8.90 -15.04 8.39
CA ARG A 191 9.32 -14.66 7.03
C ARG A 191 8.77 -13.28 6.65
N GLY A 192 9.27 -12.71 5.54
CA GLY A 192 8.81 -11.43 5.00
C GLY A 192 9.70 -10.26 5.39
N THR A 193 9.14 -9.04 5.33
CA THR A 193 9.90 -7.80 5.53
C THR A 193 10.19 -7.55 7.00
N SER A 194 11.46 -7.26 7.30
CA SER A 194 11.88 -6.75 8.62
C SER A 194 11.82 -5.22 8.66
N ALA A 195 11.34 -4.69 9.78
CA ALA A 195 11.33 -3.25 10.06
C ALA A 195 12.72 -2.69 10.41
N ALA A 196 13.68 -3.55 10.76
CA ALA A 196 15.01 -3.13 11.20
C ALA A 196 15.92 -2.87 9.98
N ASN A 197 15.97 -1.61 9.53
CA ASN A 197 17.03 -1.05 8.67
C ASN A 197 17.33 0.43 9.01
N ASP A 198 17.03 0.87 10.24
CA ASP A 198 17.60 2.12 10.76
C ASP A 198 18.85 1.73 11.57
N GLU A 199 19.99 1.55 10.88
CA GLU A 199 21.32 1.71 11.50
C GLU A 199 21.63 3.20 11.69
#